data_AF-A0A7C1W154-F1
#
_entry.id   AF-A0A7C1W154-F1
#
_cell.length_a   1.000
_cell.length_b   1.000
_cell.length_c   1.000
_cell.angle_alpha   90.00
_cell.angle_beta   90.00
_cell.angle_gamma   90.00
#
_symmetry.space_group_name_H-M   'P 1'
#
loop_
_entity.id
_entity.type
_entity.pdbx_description
1 polymer ?
#
loop_
_entity_poly.entity_id
_entity_poly.type
_entity_poly.pdbx_seq_one_letter_code
_entity_poly.pdbx_strand_id
1 'polypeptide(L)' 'MNLEECFEKRLLRKIEPDYEKAKRSIEIAENKLKRAKDAFDEGFLDICLVYGYTSMFHSARALLYKDGVQEKS' A
#
# COMPACT_ATOMS: atom_id res chain seq x y z
N MET A 1 -4.69 9.59 16.92
CA MET A 1 -4.91 10.10 15.56
C MET A 1 -6.19 9.47 15.05
N ASN A 2 -7.19 10.26 14.67
CA ASN A 2 -8.42 9.79 14.04
C ASN A 2 -8.43 10.10 12.52
N LEU A 3 -9.47 9.65 11.81
CA LEU A 3 -9.56 9.79 10.35
C LEU A 3 -9.69 11.26 9.94
N GLU A 4 -10.51 12.03 10.64
CA GLU A 4 -10.73 13.46 10.38
C GLU A 4 -9.42 14.25 10.51
N GLU A 5 -8.65 14.00 11.58
CA GLU A 5 -7.34 14.60 11.82
C GLU A 5 -6.35 14.30 10.68
N CYS A 6 -6.44 13.13 10.03
CA CYS A 6 -5.59 12.81 8.88
C CYS A 6 -5.91 13.69 7.65
N PHE A 7 -7.19 13.99 7.42
CA PHE A 7 -7.59 14.92 6.35
C PHE A 7 -7.22 16.37 6.69
N GLU A 8 -7.45 16.79 7.94
CA GLU A 8 -7.10 18.13 8.42
C GLU A 8 -5.60 18.40 8.32
N LYS A 9 -4.77 17.44 8.75
CA LYS A 9 -3.30 17.50 8.66
C LYS A 9 -2.77 17.22 7.25
N ARG A 10 -3.65 16.97 6.27
CA ARG A 10 -3.32 16.67 4.86
C ARG A 10 -2.45 15.43 4.67
N LEU A 11 -2.48 14.50 5.63
CA LEU A 11 -1.91 13.15 5.50
C LEU A 11 -2.77 12.29 4.57
N LEU A 12 -4.07 12.59 4.50
CA LEU A 12 -5.00 12.09 3.49
C LEU A 12 -5.60 13.26 2.71
N ARG A 13 -5.93 13.01 1.45
CA ARG A 13 -6.61 13.98 0.58
C ARG A 13 -7.72 13.29 -0.19
N LYS A 14 -8.85 13.99 -0.36
CA LYS A 14 -9.89 13.57 -1.30
C LYS A 14 -9.43 13.84 -2.73
N ILE A 15 -9.64 12.88 -3.60
CA ILE A 15 -9.42 12.92 -5.04
C ILE A 15 -10.62 12.25 -5.73
N GLU A 16 -10.68 12.33 -7.05
CA GLU A 16 -11.57 11.43 -7.80
C GLU A 16 -11.09 9.98 -7.66
N PRO A 17 -12.00 8.99 -7.54
CA PRO A 17 -11.64 7.58 -7.63
C PRO A 17 -10.73 7.27 -8.82
N ASP A 18 -9.61 6.61 -8.56
CA ASP A 18 -8.57 6.34 -9.55
C ASP A 18 -8.29 4.83 -9.63
N TYR A 19 -9.05 4.16 -10.50
CA TYR A 19 -8.96 2.71 -10.71
C TYR A 19 -7.62 2.27 -11.32
N GLU A 20 -6.99 3.10 -12.14
CA GLU A 20 -5.68 2.78 -12.74
C GLU A 20 -4.57 2.81 -11.68
N LYS A 21 -4.56 3.80 -10.78
CA LYS A 21 -3.63 3.81 -9.63
C LYS A 21 -3.92 2.69 -8.64
N ALA A 22 -5.19 2.34 -8.45
CA ALA A 22 -5.58 1.20 -7.62
C ALA A 22 -5.01 -0.10 -8.20
N LYS A 23 -5.25 -0.36 -9.49
CA LYS A 23 -4.73 -1.53 -10.21
C LYS A 23 -3.21 -1.61 -10.15
N ARG A 24 -2.51 -0.51 -10.47
CA ARG A 24 -1.05 -0.45 -10.36
C ARG A 24 -0.54 -0.74 -8.96
N SER A 25 -1.26 -0.30 -7.92
CA SER A 25 -0.89 -0.61 -6.53
C SER A 25 -1.10 -2.09 -6.21
N ILE A 26 -2.15 -2.73 -6.71
CA ILE A 26 -2.36 -4.19 -6.59
C ILE A 26 -1.22 -4.96 -7.26
N GLU A 27 -0.85 -4.61 -8.49
CA GLU A 27 0.26 -5.27 -9.21
C GLU A 27 1.58 -5.19 -8.42
N ILE A 28 1.86 -4.05 -7.79
CA ILE A 28 3.03 -3.90 -6.92
C ILE A 28 2.88 -4.77 -5.68
N ALA A 29 1.71 -4.79 -5.04
CA ALA A 29 1.45 -5.58 -3.84
C ALA A 29 1.68 -7.08 -4.09
N GLU A 30 1.17 -7.60 -5.21
CA GLU A 30 1.34 -9.00 -5.63
C GLU A 30 2.82 -9.33 -5.89
N ASN A 31 3.54 -8.45 -6.60
CA ASN A 31 4.97 -8.63 -6.85
C ASN A 31 5.77 -8.68 -5.54
N LYS A 32 5.45 -7.79 -4.58
CA LYS A 32 6.12 -7.74 -3.28
C LYS A 32 5.78 -8.94 -2.42
N LEU A 33 4.54 -9.43 -2.46
CA LEU A 33 4.16 -10.64 -1.75
C LEU A 33 4.93 -11.86 -2.28
N LYS A 34 5.07 -11.97 -3.60
CA LYS A 34 5.89 -13.02 -4.21
C LYS A 34 7.33 -12.97 -3.68
N ARG A 35 7.97 -11.79 -3.76
CA ARG A 35 9.35 -11.61 -3.26
C ARG A 35 9.48 -11.85 -1.75
N ALA A 36 8.46 -11.54 -0.96
CA ALA A 36 8.45 -11.81 0.47
C ALA A 36 8.48 -13.32 0.74
N LYS A 37 7.71 -14.10 -0.02
CA LYS A 37 7.71 -15.57 0.05
C LYS A 37 9.06 -16.15 -0.36
N ASP A 38 9.61 -15.69 -1.50
CA ASP A 38 10.93 -16.12 -1.96
C ASP A 38 12.01 -15.83 -0.89
N ALA A 39 12.00 -14.63 -0.28
CA ALA A 39 12.93 -14.26 0.79
C ALA A 39 12.73 -15.07 2.08
N PHE A 40 11.49 -15.44 2.41
CA PHE A 40 11.19 -16.31 3.55
C PHE A 40 11.78 -17.71 3.36
N ASP A 41 11.58 -18.28 2.17
CA ASP A 41 12.07 -19.62 1.82
C ASP A 41 13.61 -19.67 1.80
N GLU A 42 14.27 -18.57 1.45
CA GLU A 42 15.73 -18.41 1.48
C GLU A 42 16.30 -18.02 2.85
N GLY A 43 15.45 -17.76 3.85
CA GLY A 43 15.86 -17.39 5.21
C GLY A 43 16.25 -15.92 5.41
N PHE A 44 16.03 -15.06 4.41
CA PHE A 44 16.26 -13.61 4.49
C PHE A 44 15.09 -12.89 5.17
N LEU A 45 14.97 -13.07 6.49
CA LEU A 45 13.81 -12.63 7.26
C LEU A 45 13.63 -11.10 7.32
N ASP A 46 14.72 -10.35 7.33
CA ASP A 46 14.70 -8.88 7.26
C ASP A 46 14.12 -8.39 5.93
N ILE A 47 14.54 -9.00 4.82
CA ILE A 47 14.02 -8.71 3.48
C ILE A 47 12.55 -9.15 3.36
N CYS A 48 12.21 -10.33 3.88
CA CYS A 48 10.83 -10.83 3.95
C CYS A 48 9.91 -9.81 4.64
N LEU A 49 10.33 -9.28 5.80
CA LEU A 49 9.56 -8.27 6.54
C LEU A 49 9.35 -7.00 5.72
N VAL A 50 10.40 -6.48 5.07
CA VAL A 50 10.29 -5.27 4.23
C VAL A 50 9.32 -5.50 3.07
N TYR A 51 9.42 -6.63 2.38
CA TYR A 51 8.53 -6.93 1.25
C TYR A 51 7.09 -7.22 1.69
N GLY A 52 6.90 -7.92 2.81
CA GLY A 52 5.58 -8.16 3.40
C GLY A 52 4.88 -6.87 3.77
N TYR A 53 5.59 -5.98 4.49
CA TYR A 53 5.08 -4.64 4.82
C TYR A 53 4.74 -3.84 3.55
N THR A 54 5.62 -3.85 2.55
CA THR A 54 5.39 -3.12 1.30
C THR A 54 4.16 -3.66 0.57
N SER A 55 3.96 -4.97 0.55
CA SER A 55 2.77 -5.60 -0.04
C SER A 55 1.48 -5.14 0.66
N MET A 56 1.47 -5.16 2.00
CA MET A 56 0.34 -4.66 2.79
C MET A 56 0.05 -3.19 2.52
N PHE A 57 1.08 -2.34 2.53
CA PHE A 57 0.96 -0.90 2.26
C PHE A 57 0.31 -0.64 0.90
N HIS A 58 0.80 -1.30 -0.15
CA HIS A 58 0.26 -1.12 -1.50
C HIS A 58 -1.16 -1.69 -1.65
N SER A 59 -1.50 -2.75 -0.92
CA SER A 59 -2.87 -3.29 -0.87
C SER A 59 -3.84 -2.29 -0.26
N ALA A 60 -3.48 -1.69 0.89
CA ALA A 60 -4.28 -0.64 1.51
C ALA A 60 -4.39 0.61 0.63
N ARG A 61 -3.28 1.00 -0.02
CA ARG A 61 -3.27 2.15 -0.93
C ARG A 61 -4.14 1.96 -2.17
N ALA A 62 -4.25 0.73 -2.67
CA ALA A 62 -5.17 0.43 -3.76
C ALA A 62 -6.63 0.71 -3.37
N LEU A 63 -7.03 0.34 -2.14
CA LEU A 63 -8.36 0.66 -1.61
C LEU A 63 -8.57 2.17 -1.50
N LEU A 64 -7.60 2.91 -0.98
CA LEU A 64 -7.69 4.37 -0.90
C LEU A 64 -7.92 5.00 -2.28
N TYR A 65 -7.12 4.63 -3.30
CA TYR A 65 -7.30 5.16 -4.65
C TYR A 65 -8.68 4.82 -5.24
N LYS A 66 -9.16 3.59 -5.02
CA LYS A 66 -10.50 3.16 -5.44
C LYS A 66 -11.59 4.01 -4.78
N ASP A 67 -11.41 4.40 -3.52
CA ASP A 67 -12.38 5.15 -2.72
C ASP A 67 -12.23 6.68 -2.86
N GLY A 68 -11.37 7.17 -3.78
CA GLY A 68 -11.17 8.60 -3.99
C GLY A 68 -10.36 9.25 -2.86
N VAL A 69 -9.46 8.50 -2.24
CA VAL A 69 -8.54 8.99 -1.21
C VAL A 69 -7.10 8.77 -1.65
N GLN A 70 -6.26 9.79 -1.46
CA GLN A 70 -4.84 9.69 -1.69
C GLN A 70 -4.10 10.00 -0.39
N GLU A 71 -3.21 9.08 0.01
CA GLU A 71 -2.24 9.35 1.06
C GLU A 71 -1.19 10.38 0.60
N LYS A 72 -0.65 11.12 1.56
CA LYS A 72 0.56 11.92 1.39
C LYS A 72 1.61 11.47 2.40
N SER A 73 2.35 10.45 2.01
CA SER A 73 3.56 9.96 2.66
C SER A 73 4.78 10.41 1.88
#